data_AF-A0A356T1E4-F1
#
_entry.id   AF-A0A356T1E4-F1
#
_cell.length_a   1.000
_cell.length_b   1.000
_cell.length_c   1.000
_cell.angle_alpha   90.00
_cell.angle_beta   90.00
_cell.angle_gamma   90.00
#
_symmetry.space_group_name_H-M   'P 1'
#
loop_
_entity.id
_entity.type
_entity.pdbx_description
1 polymer ?
#
loop_
_entity_poly.entity_id
_entity_poly.type
_entity_poly.pdbx_seq_one_letter_code
_entity_poly.pdbx_strand_id
1 'polypeptide(L)'
;MKSIWQACLLALVCLTPAMGHAQSAGAVRRLVTHGRMERGPARALARLAHERLVENARSGGDGYDLLRQRLGVRLFGGPGDTRAEYDARLRQVLARLAQGLTEPNLEDLFSSGQEPALFCARTLRLPMGDCDALVAASLRMDADLPHLPPEDGAALEQELSQAGLSAAQAREVRDAMHAVLLSVPSSIDETPRGRRLGALLAACPGGLTDLGAQVRAWHLGPTSGMVQCVVREVGRRAGRNAPAIVQETFGVRGAAVPLLRWAHGQRVVEPMSRDAVMRRARDHYQARRWADAAQAYARVTEQEPGYVGGWQGLAVSRMQQGDWMAAADAYRRAARLA
;
A
#
# COMPACT_ATOMS: atom_id res chain seq x y z
N MET A 1 66.73 1.33 -31.91
CA MET A 1 66.47 -0.03 -31.36
C MET A 1 65.66 0.12 -30.08
N LYS A 2 64.44 -0.44 -30.07
CA LYS A 2 63.62 -0.96 -28.94
C LYS A 2 63.38 0.00 -27.75
N SER A 3 62.16 0.54 -27.60
CA SER A 3 61.04 -0.01 -26.79
C SER A 3 61.34 0.08 -25.28
N ILE A 4 60.52 0.73 -24.45
CA ILE A 4 59.39 0.07 -23.76
C ILE A 4 58.39 1.15 -23.30
N TRP A 5 57.16 1.03 -23.81
CA TRP A 5 55.97 1.63 -23.22
C TRP A 5 55.59 0.83 -21.97
N GLN A 6 55.51 1.48 -20.81
CA GLN A 6 54.87 0.92 -19.62
C GLN A 6 53.35 1.03 -19.76
N ALA A 7 52.70 -0.12 -19.98
CA ALA A 7 51.27 -0.25 -19.92
C ALA A 7 50.80 -0.24 -18.45
N CYS A 8 50.05 0.79 -18.06
CA CYS A 8 49.21 0.77 -16.87
C CYS A 8 48.14 -0.31 -17.01
N LEU A 9 48.33 -1.44 -16.35
CA LEU A 9 47.29 -2.43 -16.08
C LEU A 9 46.36 -1.87 -14.99
N LEU A 10 45.30 -1.19 -15.42
CA LEU A 10 44.09 -0.96 -14.63
C LEU A 10 43.44 -2.32 -14.36
N ALA A 11 43.73 -2.90 -13.21
CA ALA A 11 42.94 -4.00 -12.66
C ALA A 11 41.56 -3.46 -12.27
N LEU A 12 40.62 -3.50 -13.21
CA LEU A 12 39.21 -3.32 -12.94
C LEU A 12 38.76 -4.53 -12.11
N VAL A 13 38.75 -4.38 -10.78
CA VAL A 13 38.14 -5.37 -9.88
C VAL A 13 36.64 -5.37 -10.14
N CYS A 14 36.19 -6.27 -11.00
CA CYS A 14 34.79 -6.66 -11.08
C CYS A 14 34.43 -7.36 -9.76
N LEU A 15 33.97 -6.59 -8.76
CA LEU A 15 33.28 -7.12 -7.59
C LEU A 15 31.98 -7.79 -8.08
N THR A 16 32.04 -9.11 -8.23
CA THR A 16 30.96 -9.95 -8.73
C THR A 16 29.83 -10.11 -7.69
N PRO A 17 28.58 -10.37 -8.11
CA PRO A 17 27.45 -10.71 -7.23
C PRO A 17 27.62 -12.02 -6.43
N ALA A 18 28.71 -12.77 -6.65
CA ALA A 18 29.01 -14.02 -5.97
C ALA A 18 29.28 -13.86 -4.46
N MET A 19 29.83 -12.73 -4.02
CA MET A 19 30.12 -12.50 -2.59
C MET A 19 28.84 -12.36 -1.74
N GLY A 20 27.78 -11.74 -2.27
CA GLY A 20 26.50 -11.61 -1.56
C GLY A 20 25.75 -12.93 -1.38
N HIS A 21 25.95 -13.89 -2.31
CA HIS A 21 25.34 -15.22 -2.24
C HIS A 21 25.99 -16.11 -1.17
N ALA A 22 27.30 -15.99 -0.95
CA ALA A 22 28.00 -16.74 0.11
C ALA A 22 27.66 -16.20 1.50
N GLN A 23 27.54 -14.87 1.65
CA GLN A 23 27.29 -14.20 2.93
C GLN A 23 25.92 -14.52 3.55
N SER A 24 24.92 -14.81 2.73
CA SER A 24 23.55 -15.11 3.16
C SER A 24 23.26 -16.60 3.31
N ALA A 25 24.18 -17.50 2.93
CA ALA A 25 23.95 -18.95 2.95
C ALA A 25 23.60 -19.48 4.36
N GLY A 26 24.27 -18.96 5.39
CA GLY A 26 23.96 -19.29 6.78
C GLY A 26 22.58 -18.81 7.22
N ALA A 27 22.20 -17.59 6.82
CA ALA A 27 20.87 -17.04 7.09
C ALA A 27 19.77 -17.86 6.39
N VAL A 28 19.96 -18.23 5.12
CA VAL A 28 19.02 -19.09 4.37
C VAL A 28 18.83 -20.44 5.07
N ARG A 29 19.93 -21.07 5.53
CA ARG A 29 19.84 -22.34 6.28
C ARG A 29 18.96 -22.17 7.52
N ARG A 30 19.16 -21.12 8.30
CA ARG A 30 18.38 -20.87 9.52
C ARG A 30 16.92 -20.51 9.23
N LEU A 31 16.63 -19.79 8.15
CA LEU A 31 15.26 -19.52 7.71
C LEU A 31 14.52 -20.81 7.32
N VAL A 32 15.20 -21.74 6.66
CA VAL A 32 14.62 -23.06 6.33
C VAL A 32 14.39 -23.89 7.60
N THR A 33 15.40 -23.99 8.46
CA THR A 33 15.32 -24.84 9.67
C THR A 33 14.39 -24.25 10.72
N HIS A 34 14.68 -23.04 11.19
CA HIS A 34 14.02 -22.43 12.33
C HIS A 34 12.84 -21.55 11.91
N GLY A 35 12.97 -20.83 10.79
CA GLY A 35 11.85 -20.08 10.21
C GLY A 35 10.78 -20.97 9.54
N ARG A 36 11.04 -22.28 9.44
CA ARG A 36 10.17 -23.28 8.79
C ARG A 36 9.73 -22.85 7.39
N MET A 37 10.64 -22.24 6.64
CA MET A 37 10.40 -21.76 5.28
C MET A 37 10.81 -22.78 4.22
N GLU A 38 10.05 -22.82 3.13
CA GLU A 38 10.50 -23.39 1.86
C GLU A 38 11.82 -22.74 1.38
N ARG A 39 12.71 -23.52 0.75
CA ARG A 39 14.06 -23.06 0.41
C ARG A 39 14.08 -21.91 -0.60
N GLY A 40 13.13 -21.88 -1.54
CA GLY A 40 12.98 -20.80 -2.52
C GLY A 40 12.64 -19.46 -1.87
N PRO A 41 11.51 -19.37 -1.15
CA PRO A 41 11.14 -18.20 -0.35
C PRO A 41 12.22 -17.76 0.63
N ALA A 42 12.87 -18.69 1.34
CA ALA A 42 13.98 -18.36 2.26
C ALA A 42 15.14 -17.63 1.55
N ARG A 43 15.50 -18.06 0.33
CA ARG A 43 16.53 -17.37 -0.48
C ARG A 43 16.07 -15.99 -0.93
N ALA A 44 14.81 -15.86 -1.36
CA ALA A 44 14.25 -14.58 -1.78
C ALA A 44 14.23 -13.57 -0.62
N LEU A 45 13.77 -13.99 0.55
CA LEU A 45 13.74 -13.19 1.76
C LEU A 45 15.15 -12.78 2.20
N ALA A 46 16.09 -13.73 2.28
CA ALA A 46 17.47 -13.43 2.67
C ALA A 46 18.13 -12.42 1.73
N ARG A 47 17.88 -12.53 0.42
CA ARG A 47 18.36 -11.57 -0.58
C ARG A 47 17.73 -10.20 -0.39
N LEU A 48 16.41 -10.13 -0.22
CA LEU A 48 15.70 -8.86 -0.03
C LEU A 48 16.17 -8.14 1.25
N ALA A 49 16.28 -8.86 2.36
CA ALA A 49 16.81 -8.33 3.61
C ALA A 49 18.27 -7.89 3.47
N HIS A 50 19.11 -8.66 2.77
CA HIS A 50 20.48 -8.26 2.45
C HIS A 50 20.51 -6.94 1.67
N GLU A 51 19.73 -6.82 0.60
CA GLU A 51 19.65 -5.62 -0.23
C GLU A 51 19.23 -4.39 0.60
N ARG A 52 18.25 -4.55 1.50
CA ARG A 52 17.77 -3.46 2.37
C ARG A 52 18.80 -2.98 3.39
N LEU A 53 19.56 -3.90 3.98
CA LEU A 53 20.65 -3.56 4.91
C LEU A 53 21.77 -2.81 4.17
N VAL A 54 22.14 -3.28 2.98
CA VAL A 54 23.16 -2.64 2.14
C VAL A 54 22.69 -1.26 1.65
N GLU A 55 21.42 -1.12 1.28
CA GLU A 55 20.84 0.16 0.88
C GLU A 55 20.85 1.16 2.04
N ASN A 56 20.48 0.74 3.25
CA ASN A 56 20.56 1.59 4.44
C ASN A 56 21.99 2.07 4.72
N ALA A 57 22.99 1.20 4.53
CA ALA A 57 24.39 1.57 4.66
C ALA A 57 24.82 2.63 3.62
N ARG A 58 24.25 2.58 2.42
CA ARG A 58 24.58 3.47 1.30
C ARG A 58 23.82 4.79 1.29
N SER A 59 22.61 4.83 1.86
CA SER A 59 21.69 5.98 1.74
C SER A 59 22.21 7.30 2.34
N GLY A 60 23.40 7.29 2.96
CA GLY A 60 24.03 8.47 3.54
C GLY A 60 23.30 8.95 4.80
N GLY A 61 23.80 10.03 5.39
CA GLY A 61 23.28 10.63 6.62
C GLY A 61 24.21 10.39 7.81
N ASP A 62 24.42 11.43 8.59
CA ASP A 62 25.18 11.43 9.83
C ASP A 62 24.33 11.03 11.04
N GLY A 63 23.07 10.63 10.80
CA GLY A 63 22.15 10.19 11.84
C GLY A 63 22.11 8.68 12.01
N TYR A 64 21.78 8.29 13.23
CA TYR A 64 21.43 6.93 13.60
C TYR A 64 19.92 6.73 13.39
N ASP A 65 19.51 6.10 12.30
CA ASP A 65 18.14 5.58 12.17
C ASP A 65 17.91 4.37 13.09
N LEU A 66 16.67 3.88 13.19
CA LEU A 66 16.32 2.77 14.08
C LEU A 66 17.21 1.53 13.89
N LEU A 67 17.61 1.24 12.66
CA LEU A 67 18.43 0.07 12.34
C LEU A 67 19.88 0.28 12.79
N ARG A 68 20.44 1.47 12.50
CA ARG A 68 21.77 1.87 12.96
C ARG A 68 21.83 1.96 14.50
N GLN A 69 20.78 2.46 15.15
CA GLN A 69 20.66 2.52 16.63
C GLN A 69 20.74 1.15 17.25
N ARG A 70 19.92 0.22 16.77
CA ARG A 70 19.92 -1.14 17.31
C ARG A 70 21.29 -1.78 17.17
N LEU A 71 21.90 -1.70 15.99
CA LEU A 71 23.20 -2.31 15.78
C LEU A 71 24.31 -1.62 16.59
N GLY A 72 24.32 -0.28 16.67
CA GLY A 72 25.31 0.44 17.46
C GLY A 72 25.20 0.19 18.96
N VAL A 73 23.97 0.04 19.50
CA VAL A 73 23.78 -0.40 20.90
C VAL A 73 24.33 -1.81 21.11
N ARG A 74 24.13 -2.73 20.16
CA ARG A 74 24.67 -4.09 20.26
C ARG A 74 26.19 -4.14 20.17
N LEU A 75 26.79 -3.34 19.30
CA LEU A 75 28.24 -3.32 19.09
C LEU A 75 28.99 -2.52 20.16
N PHE A 76 28.42 -1.41 20.64
CA PHE A 76 29.14 -0.40 21.42
C PHE A 76 28.38 0.11 22.66
N GLY A 77 27.18 -0.39 22.95
CA GLY A 77 26.32 0.11 24.03
C GLY A 77 25.62 1.45 23.74
N GLY A 78 25.88 2.07 22.59
CA GLY A 78 25.30 3.35 22.19
C GLY A 78 26.09 4.05 21.10
N PRO A 79 25.66 5.24 20.64
CA PRO A 79 26.30 5.97 19.56
C PRO A 79 27.63 6.63 19.97
N GLY A 80 27.94 6.75 21.26
CA GLY A 80 29.13 7.44 21.79
C GLY A 80 28.81 8.81 22.38
N ASP A 81 29.67 9.31 23.25
CA ASP A 81 29.42 10.51 24.07
C ASP A 81 30.05 11.78 23.47
N THR A 82 30.99 11.61 22.54
CA THR A 82 31.64 12.72 21.82
C THR A 82 31.37 12.64 20.33
N ARG A 83 31.48 13.77 19.62
CA ARG A 83 31.29 13.78 18.16
C ARG A 83 32.27 12.86 17.42
N ALA A 84 33.54 12.86 17.85
CA ALA A 84 34.57 12.00 17.24
C ALA A 84 34.27 10.51 17.43
N GLU A 85 33.83 10.14 18.64
CA GLU A 85 33.41 8.77 18.93
C GLU A 85 32.16 8.37 18.15
N TYR A 86 31.19 9.29 18.06
CA TYR A 86 29.98 9.14 17.26
C TYR A 86 30.29 8.81 15.80
N ASP A 87 31.14 9.62 15.16
CA ASP A 87 31.52 9.44 13.76
C ASP A 87 32.33 8.15 13.56
N ALA A 88 33.14 7.74 14.54
CA ALA A 88 33.87 6.48 14.50
C ALA A 88 32.95 5.26 14.63
N ARG A 89 32.00 5.27 15.58
CA ARG A 89 31.04 4.18 15.79
C ARG A 89 30.05 4.09 14.63
N LEU A 90 29.56 5.21 14.10
CA LEU A 90 28.68 5.24 12.93
C LEU A 90 29.36 4.60 11.71
N ARG A 91 30.64 4.93 11.43
CA ARG A 91 31.39 4.30 10.33
C ARG A 91 31.46 2.78 10.47
N GLN A 92 31.65 2.27 11.68
CA GLN A 92 31.68 0.83 11.94
C GLN A 92 30.30 0.18 11.78
N VAL A 93 29.23 0.83 12.26
CA VAL A 93 27.85 0.39 12.03
C VAL A 93 27.54 0.32 10.54
N LEU A 94 27.86 1.36 9.77
CA LEU A 94 27.64 1.38 8.31
C LEU A 94 28.44 0.29 7.59
N ALA A 95 29.71 0.10 7.96
CA ALA A 95 30.54 -0.98 7.42
C ALA A 95 29.95 -2.37 7.71
N ARG A 96 29.34 -2.52 8.90
CA ARG A 96 28.68 -3.76 9.31
C ARG A 96 27.38 -4.01 8.53
N LEU A 97 26.58 -2.98 8.29
CA LEU A 97 25.36 -3.05 7.47
C LEU A 97 25.65 -3.31 5.99
N ALA A 98 26.76 -2.76 5.47
CA ALA A 98 27.20 -3.01 4.10
C ALA A 98 27.57 -4.48 3.81
N GLN A 99 27.75 -5.31 4.85
CA GLN A 99 27.90 -6.76 4.71
C GLN A 99 26.56 -7.48 4.46
N GLY A 100 25.43 -6.78 4.63
CA GLY A 100 24.09 -7.31 4.44
C GLY A 100 23.69 -8.37 5.46
N LEU A 101 22.81 -9.31 5.08
CA LEU A 101 22.26 -10.31 5.99
C LEU A 101 23.23 -11.48 6.25
N THR A 102 24.27 -11.22 7.03
CA THR A 102 25.16 -12.25 7.57
C THR A 102 24.56 -12.90 8.82
N GLU A 103 25.04 -14.08 9.23
CA GLU A 103 24.57 -14.73 10.47
C GLU A 103 24.69 -13.84 11.72
N PRO A 104 25.80 -13.12 11.96
CA PRO A 104 25.85 -12.28 13.14
C PRO A 104 25.05 -10.97 12.98
N ASN A 105 24.83 -10.42 11.77
CA ASN A 105 23.84 -9.34 11.60
C ASN A 105 22.41 -9.82 11.85
N LEU A 106 22.07 -11.05 11.45
CA LEU A 106 20.78 -11.68 11.74
C LEU A 106 20.58 -11.79 13.27
N GLU A 107 21.60 -12.26 14.00
CA GLU A 107 21.55 -12.35 15.46
C GLU A 107 21.45 -10.96 16.11
N ASP A 108 22.33 -10.03 15.76
CA ASP A 108 22.40 -8.73 16.43
C ASP A 108 21.17 -7.86 16.19
N LEU A 109 20.54 -7.93 15.02
CA LEU A 109 19.40 -7.07 14.68
C LEU A 109 18.05 -7.63 15.16
N PHE A 110 17.88 -8.95 15.22
CA PHE A 110 16.56 -9.57 15.39
C PHE A 110 16.39 -10.43 16.66
N SER A 111 17.46 -10.69 17.42
CA SER A 111 17.36 -11.51 18.65
C SER A 111 16.89 -10.76 19.90
N SER A 112 16.79 -9.44 19.87
CA SER A 112 16.59 -8.63 21.09
C SER A 112 15.71 -7.40 20.88
N GLY A 113 15.19 -6.88 22.00
CA GLY A 113 14.28 -5.72 22.05
C GLY A 113 12.81 -6.11 22.18
N GLN A 114 11.97 -5.11 22.45
CA GLN A 114 10.52 -5.28 22.41
C GLN A 114 10.07 -5.47 20.96
N GLU A 115 9.20 -6.46 20.72
CA GLU A 115 8.59 -6.76 19.42
C GLU A 115 9.59 -6.81 18.23
N PRO A 116 10.55 -7.76 18.20
CA PRO A 116 11.57 -7.83 17.16
C PRO A 116 11.01 -7.92 15.73
N ALA A 117 9.86 -8.58 15.56
CA ALA A 117 9.17 -8.69 14.27
C ALA A 117 8.61 -7.34 13.79
N LEU A 118 8.01 -6.54 14.68
CA LEU A 118 7.54 -5.19 14.34
C LEU A 118 8.69 -4.26 13.96
N PHE A 119 9.82 -4.37 14.67
CA PHE A 119 11.03 -3.64 14.29
C PHE A 119 11.50 -4.01 12.89
N CYS A 120 11.54 -5.30 12.58
CA CYS A 120 11.88 -5.79 11.24
C CYS A 120 10.91 -5.23 10.18
N ALA A 121 9.59 -5.33 10.42
CA ALA A 121 8.59 -4.85 9.46
C ALA A 121 8.71 -3.34 9.23
N ARG A 122 8.99 -2.56 10.28
CA ARG A 122 9.19 -1.10 10.17
C ARG A 122 10.47 -0.73 9.42
N THR A 123 11.58 -1.39 9.73
CA THR A 123 12.91 -0.99 9.25
C THR A 123 13.26 -1.59 7.89
N LEU A 124 12.87 -2.85 7.65
CA LEU A 124 13.13 -3.54 6.39
C LEU A 124 11.95 -3.46 5.41
N ARG A 125 10.76 -3.04 5.87
CA ARG A 125 9.51 -3.02 5.08
C ARG A 125 9.16 -4.40 4.53
N LEU A 126 9.24 -5.39 5.41
CA LEU A 126 8.93 -6.79 5.13
C LEU A 126 7.61 -7.19 5.78
N PRO A 127 6.91 -8.18 5.22
CA PRO A 127 5.75 -8.78 5.86
C PRO A 127 6.06 -9.31 7.27
N MET A 128 5.08 -9.25 8.19
CA MET A 128 5.27 -9.77 9.55
C MET A 128 5.66 -11.25 9.56
N GLY A 129 5.05 -12.09 8.72
CA GLY A 129 5.40 -13.52 8.64
C GLY A 129 6.84 -13.79 8.17
N ASP A 130 7.40 -12.91 7.32
CA ASP A 130 8.82 -12.96 6.95
C ASP A 130 9.71 -12.53 8.12
N CYS A 131 9.30 -11.47 8.82
CA CYS A 131 10.01 -10.98 10.00
C CYS A 131 9.99 -11.99 11.15
N ASP A 132 8.90 -12.72 11.35
CA ASP A 132 8.83 -13.79 12.34
C ASP A 132 9.81 -14.92 12.01
N ALA A 133 9.91 -15.30 10.74
CA ALA A 133 10.88 -16.29 10.29
C ALA A 133 12.33 -15.80 10.51
N LEU A 134 12.61 -14.51 10.27
CA LEU A 134 13.92 -13.90 10.58
C LEU A 134 14.22 -13.92 12.08
N VAL A 135 13.23 -13.62 12.93
CA VAL A 135 13.37 -13.66 14.39
C VAL A 135 13.64 -15.09 14.86
N ALA A 136 12.84 -16.07 14.41
CA ALA A 136 13.06 -17.50 14.70
C ALA A 136 14.47 -17.96 14.27
N ALA A 137 14.88 -17.59 13.05
CA ALA A 137 16.21 -17.87 12.52
C ALA A 137 17.33 -17.19 13.32
N SER A 138 17.11 -15.99 13.86
CA SER A 138 18.07 -15.27 14.70
C SER A 138 18.24 -15.94 16.07
N LEU A 139 17.14 -16.39 16.67
CA LEU A 139 17.11 -17.04 17.98
C LEU A 139 17.53 -18.51 17.91
N ARG A 140 17.57 -19.09 16.70
CA ARG A 140 17.73 -20.55 16.47
C ARG A 140 16.65 -21.36 17.20
N MET A 141 15.45 -20.81 17.24
CA MET A 141 14.27 -21.42 17.82
C MET A 141 13.26 -21.63 16.71
N ASP A 142 12.64 -22.81 16.68
CA ASP A 142 11.68 -23.13 15.63
C ASP A 142 10.43 -22.26 15.78
N ALA A 143 9.97 -21.70 14.67
CA ALA A 143 8.73 -20.95 14.62
C ALA A 143 7.55 -21.87 14.98
N ASP A 144 6.66 -21.36 15.83
CA ASP A 144 5.48 -22.10 16.30
C ASP A 144 4.61 -22.59 15.15
N LEU A 145 4.48 -21.78 14.10
CA LEU A 145 3.73 -22.08 12.89
C LEU A 145 4.65 -22.11 11.66
N PRO A 146 4.35 -22.95 10.66
CA PRO A 146 4.99 -22.87 9.36
C PRO A 146 4.83 -21.47 8.75
N HIS A 147 5.86 -21.00 8.07
CA HIS A 147 5.79 -19.73 7.36
C HIS A 147 4.76 -19.81 6.23
N LEU A 148 3.86 -18.84 6.17
CA LEU A 148 2.90 -18.65 5.09
C LEU A 148 3.11 -17.25 4.49
N PRO A 149 3.24 -17.13 3.15
CA PRO A 149 3.28 -15.83 2.50
C PRO A 149 1.93 -15.12 2.65
N PRO A 150 1.89 -13.77 2.61
CA PRO A 150 0.64 -13.04 2.55
C PRO A 150 -0.21 -13.46 1.35
N GLU A 151 -1.54 -13.38 1.49
CA GLU A 151 -2.46 -13.59 0.37
C GLU A 151 -2.15 -12.61 -0.77
N ASP A 152 -2.21 -13.11 -2.00
CA ASP A 152 -2.00 -12.32 -3.22
C ASP A 152 -3.22 -11.49 -3.63
N GLY A 153 -4.38 -11.78 -3.03
CA GLY A 153 -5.65 -11.12 -3.33
C GLY A 153 -6.37 -11.65 -4.57
N ALA A 154 -6.00 -12.82 -5.11
CA ALA A 154 -6.68 -13.40 -6.26
C ALA A 154 -8.18 -13.66 -5.98
N ALA A 155 -8.51 -14.12 -4.76
CA ALA A 155 -9.90 -14.32 -4.33
C ALA A 155 -10.68 -12.99 -4.31
N LEU A 156 -10.09 -11.92 -3.77
CA LEU A 156 -10.67 -10.59 -3.77
C LEU A 156 -10.93 -10.10 -5.21
N GLU A 157 -9.95 -10.24 -6.11
CA GLU A 157 -10.10 -9.83 -7.51
C GLU A 157 -11.26 -10.56 -8.19
N GLN A 158 -11.39 -11.87 -7.94
CA GLN A 158 -12.49 -12.68 -8.45
C GLN A 158 -13.85 -12.20 -7.91
N GLU A 159 -13.96 -11.96 -6.60
CA GLU A 159 -15.20 -11.47 -5.98
C GLU A 159 -15.62 -10.09 -6.50
N LEU A 160 -14.66 -9.17 -6.66
CA LEU A 160 -14.93 -7.84 -7.22
C LEU A 160 -15.42 -7.94 -8.67
N SER A 161 -14.81 -8.82 -9.47
CA SER A 161 -15.22 -9.06 -10.85
C SER A 161 -16.64 -9.63 -10.92
N GLN A 162 -16.97 -10.60 -10.06
CA GLN A 162 -18.33 -11.16 -9.94
C GLN A 162 -19.35 -10.12 -9.47
N ALA A 163 -18.91 -9.13 -8.68
CA ALA A 163 -19.76 -8.04 -8.23
C ALA A 163 -20.02 -6.97 -9.32
N GLY A 164 -19.35 -7.04 -10.47
CA GLY A 164 -19.55 -6.13 -11.60
C GLY A 164 -18.47 -5.06 -11.77
N LEU A 165 -17.33 -5.15 -11.07
CA LEU A 165 -16.16 -4.33 -11.40
C LEU A 165 -15.51 -4.88 -12.67
N SER A 166 -15.00 -3.98 -13.53
CA SER A 166 -14.17 -4.42 -14.65
C SER A 166 -12.88 -5.09 -14.15
N ALA A 167 -12.29 -5.97 -14.95
CA ALA A 167 -11.05 -6.65 -14.59
C ALA A 167 -9.90 -5.66 -14.27
N ALA A 168 -9.88 -4.49 -14.92
CA ALA A 168 -8.90 -3.44 -14.63
C ALA A 168 -9.12 -2.82 -13.25
N GLN A 169 -10.38 -2.53 -12.89
CA GLN A 169 -10.73 -2.01 -11.57
C GLN A 169 -10.48 -3.03 -10.46
N ALA A 170 -10.79 -4.31 -10.70
CA ALA A 170 -10.55 -5.37 -9.72
C ALA A 170 -9.04 -5.51 -9.42
N ARG A 171 -8.18 -5.51 -10.45
CA ARG A 171 -6.72 -5.49 -10.28
C ARG A 171 -6.21 -4.24 -9.57
N GLU A 172 -6.73 -3.07 -9.94
CA GLU A 172 -6.38 -1.81 -9.27
C GLU A 172 -6.63 -1.91 -7.76
N VAL A 173 -7.80 -2.42 -7.35
CA VAL A 173 -8.12 -2.60 -5.94
C VAL A 173 -7.18 -3.61 -5.28
N ARG A 174 -6.98 -4.78 -5.89
CA ARG A 174 -6.07 -5.81 -5.38
C ARG A 174 -4.69 -5.23 -5.11
N ASP A 175 -4.08 -4.60 -6.11
CA ASP A 175 -2.72 -4.08 -6.05
C ASP A 175 -2.58 -2.96 -5.01
N ALA A 176 -3.54 -2.03 -5.01
CA ALA A 176 -3.57 -0.93 -4.05
C ALA A 176 -3.71 -1.43 -2.60
N MET A 177 -4.64 -2.36 -2.36
CA MET A 177 -4.87 -2.90 -1.02
C MET A 177 -3.71 -3.77 -0.54
N HIS A 178 -3.13 -4.60 -1.42
CA HIS A 178 -1.93 -5.38 -1.11
C HIS A 178 -0.78 -4.47 -0.69
N ALA A 179 -0.50 -3.42 -1.48
CA ALA A 179 0.55 -2.46 -1.18
C ALA A 179 0.31 -1.72 0.14
N VAL A 180 -0.92 -1.28 0.41
CA VAL A 180 -1.28 -0.60 1.66
C VAL A 180 -1.08 -1.52 2.86
N LEU A 181 -1.67 -2.71 2.81
CA LEU A 181 -1.71 -3.63 3.95
C LEU A 181 -0.33 -4.20 4.31
N LEU A 182 0.57 -4.37 3.34
CA LEU A 182 1.94 -4.83 3.61
C LEU A 182 2.93 -3.69 3.87
N SER A 183 2.53 -2.43 3.69
CA SER A 183 3.38 -1.27 3.98
C SER A 183 3.39 -0.86 5.45
N VAL A 184 2.42 -1.32 6.23
CA VAL A 184 2.38 -1.05 7.68
C VAL A 184 3.48 -1.85 8.40
N PRO A 185 3.91 -1.44 9.59
CA PRO A 185 3.59 -0.18 10.25
C PRO A 185 4.33 1.02 9.63
N SER A 186 5.20 0.84 8.63
CA SER A 186 6.06 1.92 8.12
C SER A 186 5.31 3.07 7.45
N SER A 187 4.13 2.81 6.88
CA SER A 187 3.26 3.81 6.26
C SER A 187 2.33 4.53 7.23
N ILE A 188 2.29 4.13 8.50
CA ILE A 188 1.57 4.85 9.56
C ILE A 188 2.55 5.86 10.15
N ASP A 189 2.58 7.04 9.53
CA ASP A 189 3.48 8.15 9.86
C ASP A 189 2.71 9.43 10.24
N GLU A 190 3.44 10.52 10.45
CA GLU A 190 2.89 11.82 10.85
C GLU A 190 2.21 12.58 9.70
N THR A 191 2.26 12.08 8.47
CA THR A 191 1.58 12.74 7.36
C THR A 191 0.05 12.63 7.55
N PRO A 192 -0.74 13.55 6.97
CA PRO A 192 -2.19 13.45 7.01
C PRO A 192 -2.72 12.11 6.48
N ARG A 193 -2.05 11.56 5.45
CA ARG A 193 -2.38 10.24 4.88
C ARG A 193 -2.05 9.12 5.87
N GLY A 194 -0.85 9.10 6.45
CA GLY A 194 -0.40 8.07 7.39
C GLY A 194 -1.25 8.02 8.65
N ARG A 195 -1.55 9.17 9.28
CA ARG A 195 -2.46 9.25 10.43
C ARG A 195 -3.86 8.74 10.10
N ARG A 196 -4.39 9.10 8.93
CA ARG A 196 -5.70 8.64 8.49
C ARG A 196 -5.70 7.13 8.25
N LEU A 197 -4.66 6.62 7.59
CA LEU A 197 -4.49 5.19 7.35
C LEU A 197 -4.45 4.41 8.67
N GLY A 198 -3.63 4.84 9.63
CA GLY A 198 -3.55 4.21 10.95
C GLY A 198 -4.90 4.21 11.67
N ALA A 199 -5.63 5.32 11.63
CA ALA A 199 -6.93 5.43 12.28
C ALA A 199 -8.02 4.53 11.63
N LEU A 200 -7.93 4.28 10.32
CA LEU A 200 -8.84 3.37 9.59
C LEU A 200 -8.48 1.91 9.85
N LEU A 201 -7.19 1.56 9.72
CA LEU A 201 -6.73 0.19 9.92
C LEU A 201 -6.89 -0.26 11.39
N ALA A 202 -6.74 0.63 12.37
CA ALA A 202 -6.98 0.30 13.78
C ALA A 202 -8.43 -0.16 14.07
N ALA A 203 -9.38 0.15 13.19
CA ALA A 203 -10.76 -0.31 13.31
C ALA A 203 -10.98 -1.71 12.71
N CYS A 204 -9.99 -2.30 12.02
CA CYS A 204 -10.14 -3.51 11.20
C CYS A 204 -8.94 -4.46 11.34
N PRO A 205 -9.09 -5.69 11.86
CA PRO A 205 -10.32 -6.29 12.35
C PRO A 205 -10.84 -5.62 13.64
N GLY A 206 -10.06 -4.69 14.22
CA GLY A 206 -10.40 -3.97 15.45
C GLY A 206 -10.30 -4.86 16.69
N GLY A 207 -10.34 -4.25 17.87
CA GLY A 207 -10.43 -4.98 19.15
C GLY A 207 -9.16 -5.71 19.60
N LEU A 208 -8.06 -5.61 18.85
CA LEU A 208 -6.75 -6.13 19.27
C LEU A 208 -6.05 -5.09 20.15
N THR A 209 -5.68 -5.49 21.36
CA THR A 209 -4.97 -4.62 22.32
C THR A 209 -3.47 -4.58 22.10
N ASP A 210 -2.93 -5.60 21.44
CA ASP A 210 -1.51 -5.70 21.10
C ASP A 210 -1.24 -5.20 19.67
N LEU A 211 -0.26 -4.30 19.54
CA LEU A 211 0.12 -3.72 18.25
C LEU A 211 0.72 -4.79 17.32
N GLY A 212 1.48 -5.74 17.85
CA GLY A 212 2.06 -6.84 17.07
C GLY A 212 0.99 -7.69 16.40
N ALA A 213 0.00 -8.13 17.18
CA ALA A 213 -1.18 -8.86 16.71
C ALA A 213 -1.98 -8.05 15.69
N GLN A 214 -2.19 -6.76 15.95
CA GLN A 214 -2.94 -5.87 15.07
C GLN A 214 -2.25 -5.71 13.70
N VAL A 215 -0.92 -5.55 13.67
CA VAL A 215 -0.14 -5.49 12.44
C VAL A 215 -0.13 -6.83 11.72
N ARG A 216 0.03 -7.96 12.42
CA ARG A 216 -0.05 -9.30 11.80
C ARG A 216 -1.37 -9.53 11.09
N ALA A 217 -2.48 -9.09 11.68
CA ALA A 217 -3.80 -9.20 11.06
C ALA A 217 -3.90 -8.43 9.73
N TRP A 218 -3.25 -7.26 9.62
CA TRP A 218 -3.17 -6.51 8.36
C TRP A 218 -2.28 -7.20 7.34
N HIS A 219 -1.19 -7.84 7.80
CA HIS A 219 -0.22 -8.50 6.93
C HIS A 219 -0.65 -9.87 6.39
N LEU A 220 -1.87 -10.32 6.70
CA LEU A 220 -2.48 -11.46 6.02
C LEU A 220 -2.65 -11.21 4.51
N GLY A 221 -2.70 -9.95 4.07
CA GLY A 221 -2.91 -9.56 2.68
C GLY A 221 -4.33 -9.01 2.44
N PRO A 222 -4.67 -8.65 1.19
CA PRO A 222 -5.93 -8.01 0.83
C PRO A 222 -7.09 -9.02 0.79
N THR A 223 -7.43 -9.61 1.92
CA THR A 223 -8.59 -10.49 2.05
C THR A 223 -9.89 -9.69 1.85
N SER A 224 -10.93 -10.31 1.31
CA SER A 224 -12.23 -9.64 1.12
C SER A 224 -12.79 -9.07 2.41
N GLY A 225 -12.68 -9.82 3.52
CA GLY A 225 -13.13 -9.36 4.83
C GLY A 225 -12.39 -8.11 5.30
N MET A 226 -11.06 -8.07 5.14
CA MET A 226 -10.25 -6.91 5.51
C MET A 226 -10.60 -5.69 4.66
N VAL A 227 -10.66 -5.85 3.33
CA VAL A 227 -10.98 -4.75 2.42
C VAL A 227 -12.39 -4.22 2.67
N GLN A 228 -13.38 -5.09 2.86
CA GLN A 228 -14.74 -4.67 3.22
C GLN A 228 -14.76 -3.88 4.53
N CYS A 229 -14.08 -4.37 5.57
CA CYS A 229 -14.04 -3.69 6.86
C CYS A 229 -13.49 -2.26 6.71
N VAL A 230 -12.31 -2.13 6.10
CA VAL A 230 -11.61 -0.85 5.98
C VAL A 230 -12.39 0.13 5.09
N VAL A 231 -12.96 -0.34 3.98
CA VAL A 231 -13.74 0.52 3.07
C VAL A 231 -15.07 0.95 3.69
N ARG A 232 -15.76 0.06 4.42
CA ARG A 232 -16.97 0.43 5.18
C ARG A 232 -16.66 1.47 6.25
N GLU A 233 -15.51 1.35 6.91
CA GLU A 233 -15.07 2.33 7.90
C GLU A 233 -14.81 3.70 7.28
N VAL A 234 -14.27 3.76 6.06
CA VAL A 234 -14.19 5.01 5.29
C VAL A 234 -15.58 5.59 5.04
N GLY A 235 -16.53 4.76 4.58
CA GLY A 235 -17.92 5.18 4.37
C GLY A 235 -18.55 5.78 5.63
N ARG A 236 -18.35 5.13 6.78
CA ARG A 236 -18.86 5.56 8.09
C ARG A 236 -18.28 6.91 8.54
N ARG A 237 -16.98 7.14 8.34
CA ARG A 237 -16.30 8.37 8.80
C ARG A 237 -16.45 9.55 7.85
N ALA A 238 -16.45 9.31 6.54
CA ALA A 238 -16.32 10.35 5.53
C ALA A 238 -17.63 10.68 4.81
N GLY A 239 -18.66 9.83 4.89
CA GLY A 239 -19.95 10.05 4.24
C GLY A 239 -19.80 10.36 2.75
N ARG A 240 -20.25 11.56 2.33
CA ARG A 240 -20.16 12.01 0.92
C ARG A 240 -18.72 12.12 0.39
N ASN A 241 -17.73 12.30 1.26
CA ASN A 241 -16.33 12.41 0.86
C ASN A 241 -15.62 11.04 0.76
N ALA A 242 -16.31 9.93 1.04
CA ALA A 242 -15.73 8.60 1.05
C ALA A 242 -14.95 8.23 -0.23
N PRO A 243 -15.43 8.55 -1.46
CA PRO A 243 -14.67 8.25 -2.68
C PRO A 243 -13.30 8.94 -2.71
N ALA A 244 -13.22 10.23 -2.35
CA ALA A 244 -11.95 10.96 -2.30
C ALA A 244 -11.01 10.36 -1.24
N ILE A 245 -11.54 9.96 -0.09
CA ILE A 245 -10.74 9.32 0.97
C ILE A 245 -10.18 7.97 0.51
N VAL A 246 -10.97 7.15 -0.20
CA VAL A 246 -10.50 5.89 -0.79
C VAL A 246 -9.37 6.15 -1.79
N GLN A 247 -9.52 7.15 -2.66
CA GLN A 247 -8.51 7.53 -3.65
C GLN A 247 -7.21 8.00 -3.01
N GLU A 248 -7.29 8.94 -2.07
CA GLU A 248 -6.11 9.55 -1.44
C GLU A 248 -5.38 8.58 -0.50
N THR A 249 -6.14 7.77 0.25
CA THR A 249 -5.57 6.95 1.31
C THR A 249 -5.00 5.65 0.73
N PHE A 250 -5.77 4.99 -0.13
CA PHE A 250 -5.41 3.69 -0.68
C PHE A 250 -4.83 3.76 -2.08
N GLY A 251 -4.98 4.87 -2.80
CA GLY A 251 -4.51 4.99 -4.19
C GLY A 251 -5.45 4.36 -5.21
N VAL A 252 -6.66 3.96 -4.82
CA VAL A 252 -7.68 3.39 -5.71
C VAL A 252 -8.41 4.53 -6.43
N ARG A 253 -8.04 4.83 -7.66
CA ARG A 253 -8.55 5.94 -8.47
C ARG A 253 -9.85 5.58 -9.20
N GLY A 254 -9.77 4.63 -10.13
CA GLY A 254 -10.86 4.27 -11.06
C GLY A 254 -11.95 3.41 -10.42
N ALA A 255 -11.63 2.73 -9.33
CA ALA A 255 -12.54 1.82 -8.65
C ALA A 255 -13.12 2.37 -7.32
N ALA A 256 -12.86 3.62 -6.92
CA ALA A 256 -13.24 4.11 -5.58
C ALA A 256 -14.75 3.99 -5.27
N VAL A 257 -15.61 4.45 -6.19
CA VAL A 257 -17.07 4.37 -6.03
C VAL A 257 -17.57 2.92 -6.16
N PRO A 258 -17.18 2.13 -7.19
CA PRO A 258 -17.48 0.70 -7.25
C PRO A 258 -17.09 -0.08 -6.00
N LEU A 259 -15.90 0.19 -5.46
CA LEU A 259 -15.37 -0.47 -4.27
C LEU A 259 -16.21 -0.15 -3.03
N LEU A 260 -16.60 1.12 -2.84
CA LEU A 260 -17.52 1.51 -1.75
C LEU A 260 -18.86 0.80 -1.88
N ARG A 261 -19.43 0.75 -3.08
CA ARG A 261 -20.69 0.03 -3.33
C ARG A 261 -20.58 -1.45 -2.98
N TRP A 262 -19.56 -2.13 -3.51
CA TRP A 262 -19.30 -3.54 -3.21
C TRP A 262 -19.14 -3.78 -1.72
N ALA A 263 -18.32 -2.96 -1.05
CA ALA A 263 -18.08 -3.09 0.38
C ALA A 263 -19.38 -2.96 1.18
N HIS A 264 -20.28 -2.05 0.80
CA HIS A 264 -21.60 -1.90 1.44
C HIS A 264 -22.69 -2.87 0.93
N GLY A 265 -22.33 -3.89 0.14
CA GLY A 265 -23.29 -4.86 -0.39
C GLY A 265 -24.26 -4.28 -1.44
N GLN A 266 -23.93 -3.13 -2.00
CA GLN A 266 -24.71 -2.47 -3.06
C GLN A 266 -24.30 -3.02 -4.43
N ARG A 267 -25.25 -3.11 -5.36
CA ARG A 267 -24.96 -3.50 -6.74
C ARG A 267 -23.98 -2.51 -7.38
N VAL A 268 -22.91 -3.04 -7.97
CA VAL A 268 -22.00 -2.26 -8.80
C VAL A 268 -22.59 -2.21 -10.21
N VAL A 269 -23.33 -1.14 -10.49
CA VAL A 269 -23.84 -0.86 -11.83
C VAL A 269 -22.89 0.16 -12.45
N GLU A 270 -22.37 -0.14 -13.65
CA GLU A 270 -21.65 0.86 -14.44
C GLU A 270 -22.52 2.12 -14.56
N PRO A 271 -21.96 3.32 -14.33
CA PRO A 271 -22.67 4.55 -14.65
C PRO A 271 -23.06 4.48 -16.12
N MET A 272 -24.36 4.53 -16.41
CA MET A 272 -24.83 4.65 -17.79
C MET A 272 -24.09 5.82 -18.44
N SER A 273 -23.59 5.63 -19.67
CA SER A 273 -22.94 6.73 -20.40
C SER A 273 -23.88 7.92 -20.49
N ARG A 274 -23.34 9.14 -20.54
CA ARG A 274 -24.14 10.37 -20.71
C ARG A 274 -25.18 10.19 -21.82
N ASP A 275 -24.77 9.62 -22.96
CA ASP A 275 -25.66 9.39 -24.09
C ASP A 275 -26.77 8.38 -23.79
N ALA A 276 -26.48 7.34 -23.01
CA ALA A 276 -27.49 6.40 -22.54
C ALA A 276 -28.46 7.04 -21.53
N VAL A 277 -27.96 7.87 -20.60
CA VAL A 277 -28.80 8.65 -19.67
C VAL A 277 -29.66 9.65 -20.44
N MET A 278 -29.09 10.35 -21.42
CA MET A 278 -29.80 11.29 -22.29
C MET A 278 -30.87 10.60 -23.14
N ARG A 279 -30.59 9.42 -23.72
CA ARG A 279 -31.60 8.61 -24.42
C ARG A 279 -32.75 8.27 -23.48
N ARG A 280 -32.45 7.70 -22.31
CA ARG A 280 -33.47 7.34 -21.32
C ARG A 280 -34.26 8.57 -20.83
N ALA A 281 -33.61 9.70 -20.61
CA ALA A 281 -34.26 10.95 -20.21
C ALA A 281 -35.25 11.42 -21.29
N ARG A 282 -34.85 11.36 -22.57
CA ARG A 282 -35.74 11.62 -23.71
C ARG A 282 -36.90 10.64 -23.77
N ASP A 283 -36.68 9.36 -23.51
CA ASP A 283 -37.75 8.35 -23.50
C ASP A 283 -38.77 8.63 -22.38
N HIS A 284 -38.31 9.00 -21.18
CA HIS A 284 -39.20 9.45 -20.10
C HIS A 284 -39.98 10.71 -20.50
N TYR A 285 -39.32 11.67 -21.15
CA TYR A 285 -39.96 12.90 -21.64
C TYR A 285 -41.03 12.58 -22.69
N GLN A 286 -40.72 11.79 -23.71
CA GLN A 286 -41.69 11.38 -24.73
C GLN A 286 -42.89 10.63 -24.14
N ALA A 287 -42.66 9.83 -23.10
CA ALA A 287 -43.71 9.14 -22.35
C ALA A 287 -44.48 10.04 -21.35
N ARG A 288 -44.26 11.37 -21.38
CA ARG A 288 -44.85 12.35 -20.45
C ARG A 288 -44.57 12.13 -18.97
N ARG A 289 -43.52 11.35 -18.65
CA ARG A 289 -43.03 11.13 -17.28
C ARG A 289 -42.05 12.23 -16.90
N TRP A 290 -42.57 13.44 -16.74
CA TRP A 290 -41.76 14.66 -16.61
C TRP A 290 -40.84 14.64 -15.39
N ALA A 291 -41.30 14.10 -14.26
CA ALA A 291 -40.50 13.99 -13.04
C ALA A 291 -39.28 13.06 -13.23
N ASP A 292 -39.47 11.89 -13.83
CA ASP A 292 -38.38 10.95 -14.14
C ASP A 292 -37.39 11.56 -15.15
N ALA A 293 -37.91 12.25 -16.17
CA ALA A 293 -37.10 12.94 -17.17
C ALA A 293 -36.24 14.02 -16.51
N ALA A 294 -36.82 14.87 -15.66
CA ALA A 294 -36.08 15.88 -14.92
C ALA A 294 -35.01 15.26 -14.00
N GLN A 295 -35.30 14.15 -13.32
CA GLN A 295 -34.30 13.47 -12.50
C GLN A 295 -33.15 12.89 -13.34
N ALA A 296 -33.46 12.34 -14.52
CA ALA A 296 -32.44 11.82 -15.44
C ALA A 296 -31.58 12.95 -16.03
N TYR A 297 -32.16 14.06 -16.45
CA TYR A 297 -31.41 15.23 -16.93
C TYR A 297 -30.59 15.90 -15.82
N ALA A 298 -31.10 15.97 -14.58
CA ALA A 298 -30.32 16.47 -13.45
C ALA A 298 -29.05 15.65 -13.23
N ARG A 299 -29.12 14.32 -13.33
CA ARG A 299 -27.93 13.45 -13.27
C ARG A 299 -26.92 13.77 -14.38
N VAL A 300 -27.37 14.12 -15.59
CA VAL A 300 -26.47 14.57 -16.66
C VAL A 300 -25.78 15.87 -16.30
N THR A 301 -26.51 16.84 -15.72
CA THR A 301 -25.92 18.12 -15.30
C THR A 301 -24.96 18.00 -14.11
N GLU A 302 -25.12 16.97 -13.27
CA GLU A 302 -24.18 16.64 -12.20
C GLU A 302 -22.91 15.96 -12.75
N GLN A 303 -23.06 15.06 -13.73
CA GLN A 303 -21.94 14.37 -14.37
C GLN A 303 -21.09 15.29 -15.24
N GLU A 304 -21.74 16.13 -16.06
CA GLU A 304 -21.09 17.08 -16.96
C GLU A 304 -21.75 18.47 -16.84
N PRO A 305 -21.34 19.28 -15.85
CA PRO A 305 -21.95 20.60 -15.64
C PRO A 305 -21.85 21.58 -16.82
N GLY A 306 -20.93 21.34 -17.75
CA GLY A 306 -20.75 22.11 -18.99
C GLY A 306 -21.59 21.63 -20.18
N TYR A 307 -22.32 20.51 -20.05
CA TYR A 307 -23.09 19.96 -21.16
C TYR A 307 -24.45 20.65 -21.30
N VAL A 308 -24.55 21.54 -22.30
CA VAL A 308 -25.75 22.37 -22.57
C VAL A 308 -27.02 21.52 -22.69
N GLY A 309 -26.94 20.37 -23.38
CA GLY A 309 -28.10 19.50 -23.61
C GLY A 309 -28.73 18.93 -22.33
N GLY A 310 -27.94 18.74 -21.27
CA GLY A 310 -28.44 18.32 -19.96
C GLY A 310 -29.29 19.40 -19.29
N TRP A 311 -28.80 20.65 -19.29
CA TRP A 311 -29.49 21.79 -18.71
C TRP A 311 -30.77 22.15 -19.48
N GLN A 312 -30.75 22.09 -20.82
CA GLN A 312 -31.94 22.28 -21.65
C GLN A 312 -33.00 21.22 -21.36
N GLY A 313 -32.62 19.95 -21.34
CA GLY A 313 -33.54 18.85 -21.04
C GLY A 313 -34.16 18.95 -19.65
N LEU A 314 -33.37 19.36 -18.64
CA LEU A 314 -33.85 19.62 -17.29
C LEU A 314 -34.86 20.77 -17.26
N ALA A 315 -34.54 21.89 -17.92
CA ALA A 315 -35.40 23.07 -17.97
C ALA A 315 -36.76 22.75 -18.60
N VAL A 316 -36.76 22.11 -19.77
CA VAL A 316 -37.98 21.71 -20.48
C VAL A 316 -38.80 20.73 -19.63
N SER A 317 -38.16 19.77 -18.95
CA SER A 317 -38.86 18.80 -18.10
C SER A 317 -39.48 19.44 -16.85
N ARG A 318 -38.83 20.44 -16.26
CA ARG A 318 -39.35 21.22 -15.11
C ARG A 318 -40.50 22.14 -15.53
N MET A 319 -40.40 22.73 -16.71
CA MET A 319 -41.47 23.53 -17.31
C MET A 319 -42.76 22.72 -17.46
N GLN A 320 -42.67 21.48 -17.96
CA GLN A 320 -43.82 20.58 -18.08
C GLN A 320 -44.40 20.12 -16.72
N GLN A 321 -43.64 20.25 -15.63
CA GLN A 321 -44.12 19.99 -14.27
C GLN A 321 -44.80 21.22 -13.64
N GLY A 322 -44.76 22.38 -14.29
CA GLY A 322 -45.20 23.65 -13.70
C GLY A 322 -44.20 24.26 -12.71
N ASP A 323 -42.98 23.74 -12.65
CA ASP A 323 -41.89 24.28 -11.83
C ASP A 323 -41.12 25.36 -12.61
N TRP A 324 -41.81 26.48 -12.85
CA TRP A 324 -41.35 27.55 -13.74
C TRP A 324 -40.05 28.22 -13.24
N MET A 325 -39.89 28.32 -11.92
CA MET A 325 -38.68 28.90 -11.31
C MET A 325 -37.45 28.02 -11.57
N ALA A 326 -37.53 26.71 -11.27
CA ALA A 326 -36.41 25.81 -11.54
C ALA A 326 -36.13 25.67 -13.05
N ALA A 327 -37.18 25.74 -13.89
CA ALA A 327 -37.01 25.74 -15.34
C ALA A 327 -36.24 26.98 -15.82
N ALA A 328 -36.58 28.17 -15.33
CA ALA A 328 -35.87 29.41 -15.66
C ALA A 328 -34.39 29.35 -15.22
N ASP A 329 -34.10 28.80 -14.04
CA ASP A 329 -32.73 28.61 -13.55
C ASP A 329 -31.92 27.70 -14.48
N ALA A 330 -32.48 26.56 -14.86
CA ALA A 330 -31.84 25.61 -15.77
C ALA A 330 -31.62 26.22 -17.16
N TYR A 331 -32.57 26.98 -17.71
CA TYR A 331 -32.38 27.71 -18.96
C TYR A 331 -31.30 28.78 -18.86
N ARG A 332 -31.25 29.55 -17.77
CA ARG A 332 -30.18 30.54 -17.55
C ARG A 332 -28.81 29.87 -17.48
N ARG A 333 -28.72 28.67 -16.90
CA ARG A 333 -27.48 27.91 -16.87
C ARG A 333 -27.10 27.41 -18.26
N ALA A 334 -28.04 26.85 -19.01
CA ALA A 334 -27.83 26.43 -20.41
C ALA A 334 -27.35 27.59 -21.29
N ALA A 335 -27.97 28.76 -21.17
CA ALA A 335 -27.64 29.95 -21.96
C ALA A 335 -26.25 30.53 -21.65
N ARG A 336 -25.73 30.33 -20.44
CA ARG A 336 -24.34 30.73 -20.09
C ARG A 336 -23.28 29.77 -20.64
N LEU A 337 -23.69 28.58 -21.08
CA LEU A 337 -22.81 27.50 -21.54
C LEU A 337 -22.84 27.32 -23.07
N ALA A 338 -23.81 27.93 -23.75
CA ALA A 338 -23.94 27.96 -25.20
C ALA A 338 -23.09 29.10 -25.78
#